data_AF-A0A7V1FAQ8-F1
#
_entry.id   AF-A0A7V1FAQ8-F1
#
_cell.length_a   1.000
_cell.length_b   1.000
_cell.length_c   1.000
_cell.angle_alpha   90.00
_cell.angle_beta   90.00
_cell.angle_gamma   90.00
#
_symmetry.space_group_name_H-M   'P 1'
#
loop_
_entity.id
_entity.type
_entity.pdbx_description
1 polymer ?
#
loop_
_entity_poly.entity_id
_entity_poly.type
_entity_poly.pdbx_seq_one_letter_code
_entity_poly.pdbx_strand_id
1 'polypeptide(L)'
;MSNNMKFSRDNLYLFIFLFFLLVDPQVLFSQSSQCLECHSDKELSFTKNHKKISVYVNAKKLKESVHSDLNCTDCHTDLEGTSFPHIKNPKPVNCGSCHDDVASELKKGPHGRWAITSQSPSKGC
;
A
#
# COMPACT_ATOMS: atom_id res chain seq x y z
N MET A 1 -27.99 36.49 -27.52
CA MET A 1 -26.64 36.48 -28.11
C MET A 1 -26.07 35.07 -28.06
N SER A 2 -25.97 34.36 -29.20
CA SER A 2 -25.27 33.08 -29.30
C SER A 2 -23.83 33.33 -29.71
N ASN A 3 -22.89 33.20 -28.77
CA ASN A 3 -21.46 33.22 -29.07
C ASN A 3 -21.03 31.81 -29.53
N ASN A 4 -21.00 31.61 -30.84
CA ASN A 4 -20.39 30.43 -31.46
C ASN A 4 -18.86 30.56 -31.35
N MET A 5 -18.29 29.92 -30.33
CA MET A 5 -16.84 29.76 -30.19
C MET A 5 -16.31 28.91 -31.35
N LYS A 6 -15.71 29.54 -32.37
CA LYS A 6 -15.06 28.84 -33.48
C LYS A 6 -13.74 28.22 -32.98
N PHE A 7 -13.77 26.91 -32.76
CA PHE A 7 -12.60 26.13 -32.36
C PHE A 7 -11.72 25.86 -33.59
N SER A 8 -10.64 26.63 -33.76
CA SER A 8 -9.65 26.42 -34.82
C SER A 8 -8.80 25.18 -34.54
N ARG A 9 -8.31 24.51 -35.60
CA ARG A 9 -7.38 23.37 -35.51
C ARG A 9 -6.10 23.72 -34.73
N ASP A 10 -5.70 24.99 -34.75
CA ASP A 10 -4.55 25.49 -33.99
C ASP A 10 -4.84 25.55 -32.48
N ASN A 11 -6.09 25.85 -32.09
CA ASN A 11 -6.53 25.79 -30.69
C ASN A 11 -6.57 24.34 -30.18
N LEU A 12 -6.83 23.36 -31.06
CA LEU A 12 -6.78 21.95 -30.70
C LEU A 12 -5.35 21.51 -30.37
N TYR A 13 -4.36 21.88 -31.20
CA TYR A 13 -2.95 21.56 -30.92
C TYR A 13 -2.43 22.26 -29.67
N LEU A 14 -2.85 23.51 -29.43
CA LEU A 14 -2.49 24.27 -28.23
C LEU A 14 -3.11 23.64 -26.97
N PHE A 15 -4.34 23.13 -27.04
CA PHE A 15 -4.95 22.37 -25.96
C PHE A 15 -4.26 21.03 -25.69
N ILE A 16 -3.87 20.29 -26.74
CA ILE A 16 -3.14 19.01 -26.58
C ILE A 16 -1.77 19.27 -25.97
N PHE A 17 -1.03 20.29 -26.44
CA PHE A 17 0.25 20.67 -25.88
C PHE A 17 0.13 21.09 -24.42
N LEU A 18 -0.87 21.91 -24.08
CA LEU A 18 -1.14 22.32 -22.70
C LEU A 18 -1.51 21.13 -21.80
N PHE A 19 -2.29 20.17 -22.32
CA PHE A 19 -2.64 18.94 -21.61
C PHE A 19 -1.40 18.09 -21.31
N PHE A 20 -0.52 17.89 -22.29
CA PHE A 20 0.75 17.17 -22.08
C PHE A 20 1.73 17.88 -21.14
N LEU A 21 1.63 19.21 -21.01
CA LEU A 21 2.44 20.01 -20.07
C LEU A 21 1.91 19.91 -18.62
N LEU A 22 0.63 19.61 -18.45
CA LEU A 22 -0.05 19.53 -17.15
C LEU A 22 -0.15 18.11 -16.58
N VAL A 23 0.05 17.08 -17.41
CA VAL A 23 0.00 15.68 -16.98
C VAL A 23 1.39 15.23 -16.53
N ASP A 24 1.60 15.20 -15.21
CA ASP A 24 2.81 14.66 -14.60
C ASP A 24 2.84 13.12 -14.78
N PRO A 25 3.84 12.55 -15.50
CA PRO A 25 3.97 11.11 -15.68
C PRO A 25 4.17 10.35 -14.36
N GLN A 26 4.52 11.03 -13.25
CA GLN A 26 4.70 10.40 -11.94
C GLN A 26 3.39 9.89 -11.32
N VAL A 27 2.23 10.36 -11.78
CA VAL A 27 0.92 9.87 -11.31
C VAL A 27 0.68 8.41 -11.70
N LEU A 28 1.37 7.88 -12.71
CA LEU A 28 1.15 6.53 -13.23
C LEU A 28 1.87 5.43 -12.45
N PHE A 29 2.90 5.76 -11.67
CA PHE A 29 3.63 4.78 -10.87
C PHE A 29 3.02 4.66 -9.47
N SER A 30 2.14 3.68 -9.28
CA SER A 30 1.66 3.34 -7.94
C SER A 30 2.82 2.80 -7.09
N GLN A 31 2.99 3.32 -5.88
CA GLN A 31 4.01 2.84 -4.94
C GLN A 31 3.86 1.32 -4.67
N SER A 32 2.63 0.80 -4.74
CA SER A 32 2.30 -0.62 -4.63
C SER A 32 2.99 -1.50 -5.68
N SER A 33 3.34 -0.97 -6.87
CA SER A 33 4.00 -1.75 -7.91
C SER A 33 5.46 -2.08 -7.56
N GLN A 34 6.16 -1.18 -6.85
CA GLN A 34 7.56 -1.40 -6.45
C GLN A 34 7.67 -2.50 -5.38
N CYS A 35 6.75 -2.53 -4.41
CA CYS A 35 6.75 -3.59 -3.39
C CYS A 35 6.53 -4.97 -4.02
N LEU A 36 5.61 -5.05 -4.97
CA LEU A 36 5.24 -6.30 -5.64
C LEU A 36 6.31 -6.81 -6.62
N GLU A 37 7.30 -6.02 -6.99
CA GLU A 37 8.41 -6.47 -7.84
C GLU A 37 9.18 -7.65 -7.21
N CYS A 38 9.32 -7.64 -5.89
CA CYS A 38 9.86 -8.77 -5.13
C CYS A 38 8.76 -9.56 -4.40
N HIS A 39 7.78 -8.90 -3.79
CA HIS A 39 6.79 -9.57 -2.94
C HIS A 39 5.71 -10.35 -3.71
N SER A 40 5.69 -10.32 -5.04
CA SER A 40 4.83 -11.19 -5.84
C SER A 40 5.42 -12.59 -6.09
N ASP A 41 6.66 -12.84 -5.69
CA ASP A 41 7.30 -14.16 -5.79
C ASP A 41 6.88 -15.09 -4.65
N LYS A 42 6.34 -16.26 -4.99
CA LYS A 42 5.88 -17.30 -4.04
C LYS A 42 7.04 -17.96 -3.29
N GLU A 43 8.23 -17.98 -3.88
CA GLU A 43 9.42 -18.59 -3.28
C GLU A 43 10.15 -17.61 -2.37
N LEU A 44 9.86 -16.31 -2.48
CA LEU A 44 10.47 -15.28 -1.64
C LEU A 44 10.07 -15.49 -0.18
N SER A 45 11.11 -15.59 0.64
CA SER A 45 11.00 -15.90 2.05
C SER A 45 12.23 -15.43 2.79
N PHE A 46 12.10 -15.31 4.11
CA PHE A 46 13.22 -15.05 5.00
C PHE A 46 13.21 -16.07 6.14
N THR A 47 14.37 -16.25 6.76
CA THR A 47 14.52 -17.11 7.93
C THR A 47 14.57 -16.27 9.19
N LYS A 48 13.68 -16.53 10.14
CA LYS A 48 13.70 -15.94 11.49
C LYS A 48 13.51 -17.05 12.51
N ASN A 49 14.39 -17.12 13.51
CA ASN A 49 14.38 -18.16 14.54
C ASN A 49 14.34 -19.58 13.97
N HIS A 50 15.20 -19.87 12.99
CA HIS A 50 15.26 -21.16 12.27
C HIS A 50 13.97 -21.57 11.52
N LYS A 51 13.01 -20.65 11.37
CA LYS A 51 11.78 -20.88 10.60
C LYS A 51 11.81 -20.07 9.31
N LYS A 52 11.53 -20.74 8.19
CA LYS A 52 11.29 -20.10 6.89
C LYS A 52 9.90 -19.46 6.92
N ILE A 53 9.83 -18.16 6.64
CA ILE A 53 8.59 -17.37 6.60
C ILE A 53 8.46 -16.80 5.19
N SER A 54 7.37 -17.15 4.50
CA SER A 54 7.06 -16.56 3.19
C SER A 54 6.66 -15.10 3.35
N VAL A 55 7.08 -14.28 2.39
CA VAL A 55 6.69 -12.86 2.29
C VAL A 55 5.91 -12.57 1.02
N TYR A 56 5.38 -13.62 0.39
CA TYR A 56 4.54 -13.53 -0.80
C TYR A 56 3.24 -12.79 -0.51
N VAL A 57 2.88 -11.89 -1.43
CA VAL A 57 1.63 -11.13 -1.44
C VAL A 57 0.87 -11.46 -2.72
N ASN A 58 -0.37 -11.91 -2.57
CA ASN A 58 -1.29 -12.05 -3.69
C ASN A 58 -1.97 -10.70 -3.97
N ALA A 59 -1.47 -9.97 -4.97
CA ALA A 59 -1.98 -8.65 -5.34
C ALA A 59 -3.48 -8.66 -5.69
N LYS A 60 -3.97 -9.73 -6.35
CA LYS A 60 -5.40 -9.87 -6.69
C LYS A 60 -6.27 -9.95 -5.44
N LYS A 61 -5.87 -10.78 -4.47
CA LYS A 61 -6.60 -10.88 -3.19
C LYS A 61 -6.58 -9.58 -2.40
N LEU A 62 -5.47 -8.85 -2.41
CA LEU A 62 -5.41 -7.53 -1.77
C LEU A 62 -6.38 -6.55 -2.44
N LYS A 63 -6.41 -6.52 -3.78
CA LYS A 63 -7.31 -5.64 -4.53
C LYS A 63 -8.79 -5.99 -4.37
N GLU A 64 -9.11 -7.24 -4.02
CA GLU A 64 -10.48 -7.69 -3.69
C GLU A 64 -10.86 -7.47 -2.21
N SER A 65 -9.94 -6.99 -1.38
CA SER A 65 -10.18 -6.77 0.06
C SER A 65 -10.78 -5.39 0.36
N VAL A 66 -11.19 -5.18 1.62
CA VAL A 66 -11.63 -3.87 2.12
C VAL A 66 -10.52 -2.80 2.14
N HIS A 67 -9.26 -3.21 1.97
CA HIS A 67 -8.09 -2.34 1.90
C HIS A 67 -7.58 -2.16 0.46
N SER A 68 -8.43 -2.38 -0.54
CA SER A 68 -8.07 -2.35 -1.97
C SER A 68 -7.51 -1.01 -2.46
N ASP A 69 -7.80 0.08 -1.75
CA ASP A 69 -7.37 1.43 -2.06
C ASP A 69 -6.18 1.90 -1.20
N LEU A 70 -5.71 1.06 -0.28
CA LEU A 70 -4.50 1.34 0.50
C LEU A 70 -3.25 0.92 -0.26
N ASN A 71 -2.21 1.74 -0.15
CA ASN A 71 -0.86 1.41 -0.53
C ASN A 71 -0.20 0.52 0.52
N CYS A 72 0.89 -0.17 0.14
CA CYS A 72 1.62 -1.05 1.05
C CYS A 72 2.15 -0.31 2.30
N THR A 73 2.59 0.94 2.13
CA THR A 73 3.14 1.79 3.20
C THR A 73 2.09 2.39 4.12
N ASP A 74 0.81 2.40 3.73
CA ASP A 74 -0.27 2.84 4.62
C ASP A 74 -0.37 1.92 5.87
N CYS A 75 -0.02 0.63 5.71
CA CYS A 75 0.15 -0.31 6.81
C CYS A 75 1.62 -0.41 7.26
N HIS A 76 2.57 -0.42 6.31
CA HIS A 76 4.01 -0.47 6.56
C HIS A 76 4.65 0.92 6.62
N THR A 77 4.15 1.74 7.54
CA THR A 77 4.49 3.17 7.64
C THR A 77 5.98 3.44 7.84
N ASP A 78 6.73 2.52 8.44
CA ASP A 78 8.18 2.65 8.64
C ASP A 78 9.01 2.40 7.36
N LEU A 79 8.35 1.97 6.28
CA LEU A 79 8.98 1.75 4.98
C LEU A 79 8.72 2.88 3.97
N GLU A 80 7.90 3.88 4.33
CA GLU A 80 7.65 5.04 3.49
C GLU A 80 8.95 5.79 3.17
N GLY A 81 9.20 6.04 1.88
CA GLY A 81 10.39 6.75 1.42
C GLY A 81 11.72 6.00 1.63
N THR A 82 11.68 4.72 2.02
CA THR A 82 12.90 3.93 2.19
C THR A 82 13.51 3.51 0.85
N SER A 83 14.83 3.34 0.82
CA SER A 83 15.53 2.80 -0.35
C SER A 83 15.31 1.29 -0.46
N PHE A 84 15.18 0.79 -1.69
CA PHE A 84 15.11 -0.64 -1.97
C PHE A 84 16.50 -1.22 -2.29
N PRO A 85 16.83 -2.45 -1.85
CA PRO A 85 16.07 -3.31 -0.95
C PRO A 85 15.94 -2.69 0.45
N HIS A 86 14.73 -2.71 1.00
CA HIS A 86 14.44 -2.06 2.29
C HIS A 86 15.05 -2.83 3.48
N ILE A 87 14.95 -2.25 4.68
CA ILE A 87 15.48 -2.83 5.92
C ILE A 87 14.96 -4.26 6.16
N LYS A 88 15.83 -5.10 6.75
CA LYS A 88 15.43 -6.42 7.24
C LYS A 88 14.68 -6.27 8.56
N ASN A 89 13.49 -6.88 8.64
CA ASN A 89 12.56 -6.78 9.78
C ASN A 89 11.97 -5.38 10.00
N PRO A 90 11.07 -4.91 9.11
CA PRO A 90 10.27 -3.72 9.39
C PRO A 90 9.47 -3.88 10.68
N LYS A 91 9.01 -2.75 11.23
CA LYS A 91 8.11 -2.72 12.37
C LYS A 91 6.83 -3.49 12.05
N PRO A 92 6.21 -4.14 13.05
CA PRO A 92 4.89 -4.72 12.87
C PRO A 92 3.88 -3.65 12.45
N VAL A 93 2.95 -4.02 11.56
CA VAL A 93 1.82 -3.17 11.19
C VAL A 93 0.95 -2.86 12.40
N ASN A 94 0.37 -1.67 12.45
CA ASN A 94 -0.50 -1.24 13.55
C ASN A 94 -1.91 -0.96 13.04
N CYS A 95 -2.80 -1.95 13.10
CA CYS A 95 -4.20 -1.78 12.66
C CYS A 95 -4.96 -0.74 13.51
N GLY A 96 -4.54 -0.51 14.75
CA GLY A 96 -5.17 0.42 15.68
C GLY A 96 -4.92 1.89 15.38
N SER A 97 -4.11 2.22 14.37
CA SER A 97 -4.02 3.62 13.88
C SER A 97 -5.30 4.07 13.18
N CYS A 98 -6.05 3.13 12.59
CA CYS A 98 -7.33 3.39 11.91
C CYS A 98 -8.53 2.70 12.60
N HIS A 99 -8.31 1.57 13.27
CA HIS A 99 -9.33 0.81 14.01
C HIS A 99 -9.09 0.90 15.52
N ASP A 100 -9.15 2.12 16.06
CA ASP A 100 -8.83 2.42 17.46
C ASP A 100 -9.87 1.84 18.44
N ASP A 101 -11.13 1.79 18.05
CA ASP A 101 -12.23 1.14 18.74
C ASP A 101 -11.99 -0.37 18.91
N VAL A 102 -11.70 -1.08 17.81
CA VAL A 102 -11.39 -2.51 17.82
C VAL A 102 -10.13 -2.77 18.64
N ALA A 103 -9.09 -1.96 18.47
CA ALA A 103 -7.86 -2.08 19.24
C ALA A 103 -8.11 -1.88 20.75
N SER A 104 -8.99 -0.95 21.12
CA SER A 104 -9.36 -0.68 22.51
C SER A 104 -10.14 -1.82 23.15
N GLU A 105 -11.07 -2.43 22.41
CA GLU A 105 -11.82 -3.60 22.90
C GLU A 105 -10.93 -4.84 23.03
N LEU A 106 -10.05 -5.10 22.05
CA LEU A 106 -9.08 -6.19 22.13
C LEU A 106 -8.14 -6.04 23.33
N LYS A 107 -7.71 -4.81 23.65
CA LYS A 107 -6.89 -4.51 24.83
C LYS A 107 -7.58 -4.87 26.16
N LYS A 108 -8.90 -4.71 26.25
CA LYS A 108 -9.70 -5.04 27.44
C LYS A 108 -9.90 -6.56 27.58
N GLY A 109 -9.95 -7.28 26.46
CA GLY A 109 -10.11 -8.73 26.41
C GLY A 109 -8.85 -9.52 26.79
N PRO A 110 -8.96 -10.86 26.90
CA PRO A 110 -7.81 -11.73 27.18
C PRO A 110 -6.70 -11.63 26.12
N HIS A 111 -7.05 -11.22 24.89
CA HIS A 111 -6.10 -11.02 23.79
C HIS A 111 -5.22 -9.78 23.94
N GLY A 112 -5.66 -8.77 24.70
CA GLY A 112 -4.90 -7.53 24.96
C GLY A 112 -3.64 -7.72 25.80
N ARG A 113 -3.57 -8.85 26.53
CA ARG A 113 -2.44 -9.24 27.39
C ARG A 113 -1.46 -10.20 26.71
N TRP A 114 -1.76 -10.66 25.49
CA TRP A 114 -0.84 -11.50 24.74
C TRP A 114 0.25 -10.60 24.18
N ALA A 115 1.50 -10.89 24.55
CA ALA A 115 2.66 -10.08 24.21
C ALA A 115 2.60 -9.60 22.76
N ILE A 116 2.92 -8.31 22.55
CA ILE A 116 3.13 -7.67 21.25
C ILE A 116 4.31 -8.36 20.57
N THR A 117 4.09 -9.57 20.11
CA THR A 117 4.97 -10.32 19.25
C THR A 117 4.38 -10.19 17.85
N SER A 118 5.22 -10.31 16.82
CA SER A 118 4.84 -10.21 15.41
C SER A 118 3.86 -11.30 14.92
N GLN A 119 3.08 -11.89 15.82
CA GLN A 119 2.05 -12.91 15.62
C GLN A 119 0.81 -12.67 16.51
N SER A 120 0.40 -11.42 16.75
CA SER A 120 -0.94 -11.15 17.32
C SER A 120 -1.58 -9.88 16.70
N PRO A 121 -2.90 -9.85 16.39
CA PRO A 121 -3.95 -10.70 16.93
C PRO A 121 -3.78 -12.14 16.45
N SER A 122 -3.94 -13.03 17.41
CA SER A 122 -3.50 -14.41 17.39
C SER A 122 -3.88 -15.16 16.12
N LYS A 123 -3.14 -16.24 15.84
CA LYS A 123 -3.61 -17.37 14.99
C LYS A 123 -4.91 -18.03 15.50
N GLY A 124 -5.63 -17.41 16.44
CA GLY A 124 -6.94 -17.81 16.97
C GLY A 124 -8.10 -17.01 16.36
N CYS A 125 -7.86 -16.30 15.26
CA CYS A 125 -8.86 -16.07 14.22
C CYS A 125 -8.39 -16.79 12.95
#